data_AF-A0A6A7YR90-F1
#
_entry.id   AF-A0A6A7YR90-F1
#
_cell.length_a   1.000
_cell.length_b   1.000
_cell.length_c   1.000
_cell.angle_alpha   90.00
_cell.angle_beta   90.00
_cell.angle_gamma   90.00
#
_symmetry.space_group_name_H-M   'P 1'
#
loop_
_entity.id
_entity.type
_entity.pdbx_description
1 polymer ?
#
loop_
_entity_poly.entity_id
_entity_poly.type
_entity_poly.pdbx_seq_one_letter_code
_entity_poly.pdbx_strand_id
1 'polypeptide(L)'
;MIIMVIENFLSRVIFGHGQAELELALPSEFKVVTLGPYPLCQYFKLPESDLGGELQLAFEDISFAPVTVAAIEPGTDKRQFKVTLNASVLKGQYKLFCLQRPEVTMDTGGLMGRLPALSAEEPAMTEEQYFRFVQLEQQRNHLNQTANGRLLVEEYNRHNDAYHHVYSTNEFLRLYWEENGTSEDMGEYTSEALKRGDVVNPKDRGFGSQGVAYNSNAFQQQIMLAVACQSAGYIEAGKAALSFSDVVKETGNTSQLSVELTGQEIYNAVESSSLTLKSLQTSPRTEVLLAALKNIATSKIASNSDIKSCQQLGYTLDAKMCQRLRAVYQGSLSQDSAQPQLATHSDTIEIALERSEFDYVLTEQPDGALTLKLKSSTLSIPEMGLLSGTVYEHVKADTRFIRGLLVDRMASQLTRTLRALVRQQE
;
A
#
# COMPACT_ATOMS: atom_id res chain seq x y z
N MET A 1 2.32 52.18 -4.45
CA MET A 1 3.44 51.50 -3.75
C MET A 1 3.58 50.06 -4.24
N ILE A 2 2.53 49.24 -4.11
CA ILE A 2 2.44 47.83 -4.57
C ILE A 2 2.86 47.56 -6.04
N ILE A 3 2.23 48.25 -6.99
CA ILE A 3 2.54 48.10 -8.44
C ILE A 3 4.00 48.45 -8.73
N MET A 4 4.56 49.41 -7.97
CA MET A 4 5.92 49.90 -8.13
C MET A 4 6.97 48.88 -7.67
N VAL A 5 6.68 48.05 -6.64
CA VAL A 5 7.63 47.01 -6.17
C VAL A 5 7.72 45.85 -7.16
N ILE A 6 6.58 45.38 -7.68
CA ILE A 6 6.54 44.33 -8.71
C ILE A 6 7.19 44.83 -10.02
N GLU A 7 6.85 46.04 -10.46
CA GLU A 7 7.44 46.64 -11.67
C GLU A 7 8.94 46.89 -11.49
N ASN A 8 9.43 47.27 -10.29
CA ASN A 8 10.86 47.42 -10.01
C ASN A 8 11.62 46.08 -10.01
N PHE A 9 11.08 45.04 -9.36
CA PHE A 9 11.70 43.71 -9.35
C PHE A 9 11.82 43.17 -10.78
N LEU A 10 10.73 43.20 -11.54
CA LEU A 10 10.71 42.73 -12.92
C LEU A 10 11.61 43.57 -13.82
N SER A 11 11.64 44.89 -13.64
CA SER A 11 12.52 45.76 -14.44
C SER A 11 13.99 45.45 -14.21
N ARG A 12 14.40 45.17 -12.96
CA ARG A 12 15.77 44.78 -12.62
C ARG A 12 16.13 43.39 -13.17
N VAL A 13 15.23 42.42 -12.98
CA VAL A 13 15.45 41.02 -13.36
C VAL A 13 15.44 40.82 -14.88
N ILE A 14 14.59 41.56 -15.61
CA ILE A 14 14.40 41.41 -17.05
C ILE A 14 15.27 42.38 -17.87
N PHE A 15 15.35 43.65 -17.46
CA PHE A 15 15.95 44.72 -18.29
C PHE A 15 17.26 45.30 -17.71
N GLY A 16 17.66 44.92 -16.49
CA GLY A 16 18.89 45.37 -15.83
C GLY A 16 20.03 44.33 -15.86
N HIS A 17 20.90 44.36 -14.84
CA HIS A 17 21.92 43.32 -14.61
C HIS A 17 21.34 42.00 -14.07
N GLY A 18 20.01 41.83 -14.11
CA GLY A 18 19.29 40.72 -13.49
C GLY A 18 19.67 39.33 -13.97
N GLN A 19 20.02 39.18 -15.25
CA GLN A 19 20.56 37.91 -15.74
C GLN A 19 21.90 37.57 -15.08
N ALA A 20 22.83 38.53 -15.00
CA ALA A 20 24.12 38.33 -14.36
C ALA A 20 23.99 38.11 -12.85
N GLU A 21 23.06 38.80 -12.18
CA GLU A 21 22.75 38.57 -10.76
C GLU A 21 22.16 37.18 -10.52
N LEU A 22 21.26 36.72 -11.40
CA LEU A 22 20.70 35.37 -11.32
C LEU A 22 21.78 34.32 -11.58
N GLU A 23 22.64 34.52 -12.58
CA GLU A 23 23.77 33.62 -12.87
C GLU A 23 24.74 33.52 -11.69
N LEU A 24 25.02 34.62 -10.99
CA LEU A 24 25.85 34.62 -9.77
C LEU A 24 25.18 33.92 -8.57
N ALA A 25 23.85 33.98 -8.49
CA ALA A 25 23.09 33.36 -7.40
C ALA A 25 22.76 31.88 -7.65
N LEU A 26 22.79 31.43 -8.90
CA LEU A 26 22.57 30.03 -9.24
C LEU A 26 23.79 29.19 -8.84
N PRO A 27 23.58 28.01 -8.23
CA PRO A 27 24.66 27.07 -8.05
C PRO A 27 25.14 26.56 -9.43
N SER A 28 26.40 26.12 -9.52
CA SER A 28 26.94 25.51 -10.73
C SER A 28 26.20 24.24 -11.17
N GLU A 29 25.55 23.57 -10.21
CA GLU A 29 24.75 22.36 -10.41
C GLU A 29 23.59 22.29 -9.41
N PHE A 30 22.49 21.65 -9.81
CA PHE A 30 21.42 21.28 -8.88
C PHE A 30 21.62 19.84 -8.41
N LYS A 31 21.72 19.62 -7.08
CA LYS A 31 21.97 18.29 -6.50
C LYS A 31 20.75 17.70 -5.82
N VAL A 32 20.59 16.40 -5.96
CA VAL A 32 19.68 15.55 -5.18
C VAL A 32 20.51 14.40 -4.63
N VAL A 33 20.87 14.50 -3.34
CA VAL A 33 21.79 13.56 -2.68
C VAL A 33 21.23 12.14 -2.65
N THR A 34 19.95 12.01 -2.30
CA THR A 34 19.24 10.73 -2.30
C THR A 34 17.81 10.93 -2.80
N LEU A 35 17.31 9.96 -3.57
CA LEU A 35 15.94 9.92 -4.05
C LEU A 35 15.43 8.48 -4.05
N GLY A 36 14.32 8.23 -3.36
CA GLY A 36 13.79 6.88 -3.14
C GLY A 36 14.13 6.31 -1.76
N PRO A 37 13.90 5.00 -1.55
CA PRO A 37 13.53 4.02 -2.58
C PRO A 37 12.07 4.10 -3.03
N TYR A 38 11.83 3.74 -4.29
CA TYR A 38 10.49 3.66 -4.88
C TYR A 38 10.15 2.24 -5.32
N PRO A 39 8.94 1.74 -5.01
CA PRO A 39 8.47 0.47 -5.55
C PRO A 39 8.31 0.56 -7.07
N LEU A 40 8.92 -0.37 -7.79
CA LEU A 40 8.73 -0.55 -9.24
C LEU A 40 7.74 -1.67 -9.54
N CYS A 41 7.85 -2.79 -8.83
CA CYS A 41 6.87 -3.86 -8.87
C CYS A 41 6.79 -4.59 -7.52
N GLN A 42 5.60 -5.10 -7.20
CA GLN A 42 5.35 -5.79 -5.92
C GLN A 42 6.06 -7.14 -5.83
N TYR A 43 6.29 -7.79 -6.97
CA TYR A 43 7.03 -9.05 -7.04
C TYR A 43 7.92 -9.09 -8.29
N PHE A 44 9.19 -9.39 -8.06
CA PHE A 44 10.23 -9.67 -9.03
C PHE A 44 10.93 -10.95 -8.59
N LYS A 45 10.89 -11.97 -9.45
CA LYS A 45 11.63 -13.21 -9.20
C LYS A 45 13.11 -12.92 -9.35
N LEU A 46 13.87 -13.09 -8.27
CA LEU A 46 15.31 -12.92 -8.31
C LEU A 46 15.94 -14.02 -9.19
N PRO A 47 16.88 -13.66 -10.08
CA PRO A 47 17.70 -14.67 -10.75
C PRO A 47 18.42 -15.50 -9.68
N GLU A 48 18.41 -16.83 -9.84
CA GLU A 48 19.14 -17.77 -8.96
C GLU A 48 18.62 -17.88 -7.51
N SER A 49 17.40 -17.39 -7.22
CA SER A 49 16.74 -17.59 -5.92
C SER A 49 15.34 -18.19 -6.07
N ASP A 50 14.99 -19.08 -5.13
CA ASP A 50 13.62 -19.58 -4.96
C ASP A 50 12.69 -18.50 -4.38
N LEU A 51 13.25 -17.37 -3.93
CA LEU A 51 12.54 -16.23 -3.37
C LEU A 51 12.58 -15.04 -4.33
N GLY A 52 11.45 -14.36 -4.49
CA GLY A 52 11.39 -13.05 -5.15
C GLY A 52 11.18 -11.91 -4.14
N GLY A 53 10.68 -10.78 -4.64
CA GLY A 53 10.32 -9.68 -3.76
C GLY A 53 9.98 -8.38 -4.44
N GLU A 54 9.74 -7.35 -3.64
CA GLU A 54 9.43 -6.03 -4.17
C GLU A 54 10.68 -5.42 -4.79
N LEU A 55 10.65 -5.19 -6.10
CA LEU A 55 11.72 -4.48 -6.80
C LEU A 55 11.60 -3.00 -6.47
N GLN A 56 12.66 -2.44 -5.91
CA GLN A 56 12.76 -1.03 -5.59
C GLN A 56 13.89 -0.37 -6.35
N LEU A 57 13.74 0.94 -6.52
CA LEU A 57 14.70 1.80 -7.19
C LEU A 57 15.06 2.97 -6.29
N ALA A 58 16.36 3.17 -6.07
CA ALA A 58 16.91 4.36 -5.43
C ALA A 58 17.90 5.04 -6.35
N PHE A 59 18.04 6.35 -6.18
CA PHE A 59 19.08 7.15 -6.82
C PHE A 59 19.97 7.79 -5.76
N GLU A 60 21.24 7.90 -6.11
CA GLU A 60 22.29 8.50 -5.28
C GLU A 60 23.06 9.52 -6.12
N ASP A 61 23.38 10.64 -5.48
CA ASP A 61 24.23 11.71 -6.04
C ASP A 61 23.79 12.20 -7.43
N ILE A 62 22.49 12.43 -7.59
CA ILE A 62 21.93 12.98 -8.82
C ILE A 62 22.30 14.46 -8.94
N SER A 63 22.86 14.85 -10.07
CA SER A 63 23.19 16.24 -10.38
C SER A 63 22.70 16.66 -11.76
N PHE A 64 22.33 17.93 -11.86
CA PHE A 64 22.00 18.59 -13.12
C PHE A 64 23.01 19.70 -13.34
N ALA A 65 23.84 19.57 -14.37
CA ALA A 65 24.94 20.50 -14.63
C ALA A 65 25.22 20.64 -16.13
N PRO A 66 25.65 21.82 -16.61
CA PRO A 66 25.74 23.07 -15.87
C PRO A 66 24.37 23.75 -15.73
N VAL A 67 24.15 24.46 -14.63
CA VAL A 67 22.96 25.33 -14.47
C VAL A 67 23.34 26.74 -14.92
N THR A 68 22.92 27.11 -16.14
CA THR A 68 23.20 28.44 -16.70
C THR A 68 21.95 29.05 -17.33
N VAL A 69 21.81 30.36 -17.21
CA VAL A 69 20.67 31.10 -17.76
C VAL A 69 20.93 31.39 -19.22
N ALA A 70 19.96 31.07 -20.07
CA ALA A 70 19.97 31.43 -21.48
C ALA A 70 19.29 32.79 -21.69
N ALA A 71 18.14 33.01 -21.03
CA ALA A 71 17.34 34.23 -21.15
C ALA A 71 16.41 34.40 -19.96
N ILE A 72 16.03 35.65 -19.70
CA ILE A 72 14.91 36.01 -18.82
C ILE A 72 14.01 36.98 -19.60
N GLU A 73 12.75 36.60 -19.78
CA GLU A 73 11.82 37.32 -20.65
C GLU A 73 10.55 37.73 -19.89
N PRO A 74 9.95 38.89 -20.23
CA PRO A 74 8.65 39.26 -19.68
C PRO A 74 7.57 38.30 -20.18
N GLY A 75 6.63 37.94 -19.31
CA GLY A 75 5.46 37.16 -19.67
C GLY A 75 4.37 38.01 -20.32
N THR A 76 3.26 37.38 -20.68
CA THR A 76 2.10 38.06 -21.29
C THR A 76 1.37 39.02 -20.34
N ASP A 77 1.55 38.83 -19.03
CA ASP A 77 1.01 39.66 -17.95
C ASP A 77 2.17 40.37 -17.24
N LYS A 78 1.94 41.60 -16.79
CA LYS A 78 2.90 42.43 -16.05
C LYS A 78 3.43 41.80 -14.76
N ARG A 79 2.86 40.69 -14.29
CA ARG A 79 3.31 39.93 -13.10
C ARG A 79 4.03 38.62 -13.44
N GLN A 80 4.18 38.33 -14.73
CA GLN A 80 4.70 37.07 -15.23
C GLN A 80 6.05 37.29 -15.89
N PHE A 81 6.92 36.30 -15.75
CA PHE A 81 8.20 36.26 -16.45
C PHE A 81 8.60 34.81 -16.67
N LYS A 82 9.43 34.60 -17.69
CA LYS A 82 9.94 33.29 -18.09
C LYS A 82 11.44 33.27 -17.88
N VAL A 83 11.94 32.19 -17.29
CA VAL A 83 13.37 31.92 -17.17
C VAL A 83 13.69 30.74 -18.07
N THR A 84 14.65 30.91 -18.96
CA THR A 84 15.12 29.85 -19.86
C THR A 84 16.51 29.41 -19.41
N LEU A 85 16.68 28.13 -19.11
CA LEU A 85 17.98 27.52 -18.79
C LEU A 85 18.57 26.88 -20.04
N ASN A 86 19.89 26.97 -20.22
CA ASN A 86 20.58 26.27 -21.30
C ASN A 86 20.50 24.74 -21.15
N ALA A 87 20.88 24.04 -22.22
CA ALA A 87 21.04 22.60 -22.19
C ALA A 87 21.98 22.18 -21.05
N SER A 88 21.62 21.09 -20.39
CA SER A 88 22.33 20.56 -19.23
C SER A 88 22.44 19.05 -19.32
N VAL A 89 23.17 18.44 -18.40
CA VAL A 89 23.33 16.99 -18.31
C VAL A 89 22.86 16.55 -16.94
N LEU A 90 21.98 15.56 -16.91
CA LEU A 90 21.62 14.81 -15.73
C LEU A 90 22.64 13.69 -15.53
N LYS A 91 23.34 13.70 -14.40
CA LYS A 91 24.28 12.65 -13.99
C LYS A 91 23.90 12.06 -12.63
N GLY A 92 24.28 10.83 -12.36
CA GLY A 92 24.21 10.24 -11.02
C GLY A 92 24.25 8.71 -11.06
N GLN A 93 23.88 8.08 -9.96
CA GLN A 93 23.82 6.63 -9.84
C GLN A 93 22.40 6.19 -9.52
N TYR A 94 22.03 5.01 -10.02
CA TYR A 94 20.83 4.33 -9.56
C TYR A 94 21.15 2.92 -9.10
N LYS A 95 20.32 2.44 -8.17
CA LYS A 95 20.36 1.11 -7.63
C LYS A 95 18.98 0.49 -7.72
N LEU A 96 18.90 -0.64 -8.40
CA LEU A 96 17.79 -1.58 -8.29
C LEU A 96 18.12 -2.58 -7.19
N PHE A 97 17.17 -2.82 -6.31
CA PHE A 97 17.31 -3.82 -5.27
C PHE A 97 15.97 -4.46 -4.97
N CYS A 98 16.04 -5.72 -4.58
CA CYS A 98 14.87 -6.50 -4.19
C CYS A 98 14.77 -6.50 -2.67
N LEU A 99 13.62 -6.07 -2.15
CA LEU A 99 13.22 -6.39 -0.79
C LEU A 99 12.56 -7.77 -0.84
N GLN A 100 13.22 -8.77 -0.29
CA GLN A 100 12.70 -10.14 -0.29
C GLN A 100 11.27 -10.17 0.26
N ARG A 101 10.33 -10.50 -0.61
CA ARG A 101 8.91 -10.64 -0.28
C ARG A 101 8.36 -11.84 -1.03
N PRO A 102 7.62 -12.71 -0.36
CA PRO A 102 6.93 -13.79 -1.04
C PRO A 102 5.86 -13.23 -1.98
N GLU A 103 5.63 -13.91 -3.09
CA GLU A 103 4.63 -13.54 -4.09
C GLU A 103 3.23 -13.47 -3.45
N VAL A 104 2.51 -12.38 -3.73
CA VAL A 104 1.10 -12.26 -3.37
C VAL A 104 0.32 -13.24 -4.21
N THR A 105 -0.19 -14.28 -3.57
CA THR A 105 -0.99 -15.29 -4.23
C THR A 105 -2.38 -15.38 -3.63
N MET A 106 -3.02 -14.36 -3.00
CA MET A 106 -4.32 -14.57 -2.30
C MET A 106 -5.37 -13.43 -2.42
N ASP A 107 -6.65 -13.80 -2.52
CA ASP A 107 -7.82 -12.89 -2.51
C ASP A 107 -8.32 -12.75 -1.08
N THR A 108 -8.13 -11.56 -0.48
CA THR A 108 -8.60 -11.26 0.87
C THR A 108 -10.06 -10.83 0.90
N GLY A 109 -10.67 -10.45 -0.23
CA GLY A 109 -11.99 -9.82 -0.30
C GLY A 109 -13.17 -10.76 -0.51
N GLY A 110 -12.93 -12.06 -0.72
CA GLY A 110 -14.00 -13.04 -0.92
C GLY A 110 -13.57 -14.49 -0.75
N LEU A 111 -12.54 -14.96 -1.47
CA LEU A 111 -12.18 -16.39 -1.50
C LEU A 111 -11.34 -16.81 -0.30
N MET A 112 -10.63 -15.86 0.35
CA MET A 112 -9.61 -16.15 1.37
C MET A 112 -8.66 -17.28 0.93
N GLY A 113 -8.40 -17.33 -0.37
CA GLY A 113 -7.75 -18.42 -1.08
C GLY A 113 -6.94 -17.87 -2.26
N ARG A 114 -6.11 -18.73 -2.88
CA ARG A 114 -5.05 -18.21 -3.72
C ARG A 114 -5.57 -17.42 -4.95
N LEU A 115 -5.16 -16.16 -5.14
CA LEU A 115 -5.28 -15.43 -6.40
C LEU A 115 -4.38 -16.12 -7.44
N PRO A 116 -4.88 -16.37 -8.65
CA PRO A 116 -4.01 -16.78 -9.74
C PRO A 116 -2.93 -15.71 -9.96
N ALA A 117 -1.67 -16.14 -10.00
CA ALA A 117 -0.52 -15.26 -10.20
C ALA A 117 -0.66 -14.49 -11.54
N LEU A 118 -0.41 -13.18 -11.53
CA LEU A 118 -0.46 -12.32 -12.71
C LEU A 118 0.85 -12.38 -13.54
N SER A 119 1.63 -13.45 -13.43
CA SER A 119 2.83 -13.64 -14.25
C SER A 119 2.46 -14.17 -15.64
N ALA A 120 3.19 -13.71 -16.65
CA ALA A 120 2.81 -13.87 -18.06
C ALA A 120 3.03 -15.28 -18.66
N GLU A 121 3.36 -16.29 -17.85
CA GLU A 121 3.82 -17.59 -18.37
C GLU A 121 3.04 -18.85 -17.94
N GLU A 122 2.00 -18.81 -17.09
CA GLU A 122 1.21 -20.02 -16.76
C GLU A 122 -0.29 -19.75 -16.53
N PRO A 123 -1.15 -20.79 -16.57
CA PRO A 123 -2.32 -20.88 -17.46
C PRO A 123 -3.41 -19.87 -17.15
N ALA A 124 -4.17 -19.50 -18.19
CA ALA A 124 -5.44 -18.80 -18.05
C ALA A 124 -6.25 -19.41 -16.90
N MET A 125 -6.79 -18.53 -16.04
CA MET A 125 -7.71 -18.87 -14.95
C MET A 125 -8.57 -20.06 -15.35
N THR A 126 -8.50 -21.16 -14.58
CA THR A 126 -9.30 -22.34 -14.90
C THR A 126 -10.77 -21.95 -14.84
N GLU A 127 -11.61 -22.63 -15.62
CA GLU A 127 -13.05 -22.38 -15.63
C GLU A 127 -13.63 -22.45 -14.20
N GLU A 128 -13.11 -23.37 -13.38
CA GLU A 128 -13.47 -23.50 -11.97
C GLU A 128 -13.06 -22.29 -11.12
N GLN A 129 -11.85 -21.75 -11.31
CA GLN A 129 -11.39 -20.53 -10.64
C GLN A 129 -12.23 -19.31 -11.06
N TYR A 130 -12.56 -19.20 -12.35
CA TYR A 130 -13.43 -18.14 -12.86
C TYR A 130 -14.83 -18.21 -12.26
N PHE A 131 -15.43 -19.41 -12.21
CA PHE A 131 -16.74 -19.60 -11.59
C PHE A 131 -16.74 -19.26 -10.10
N ARG A 132 -15.68 -19.62 -9.36
CA ARG A 132 -15.52 -19.24 -7.95
C ARG A 132 -15.44 -17.72 -7.81
N PHE A 133 -14.66 -17.04 -8.65
CA PHE A 133 -14.59 -15.57 -8.67
C PHE A 133 -15.96 -14.92 -8.95
N VAL A 134 -16.67 -15.36 -9.99
CA VAL A 134 -18.01 -14.86 -10.32
C VAL A 134 -18.99 -15.11 -9.16
N GLN A 135 -18.90 -16.28 -8.52
CA GLN A 135 -19.75 -16.60 -7.38
C GLN A 135 -19.47 -15.67 -6.19
N LEU A 136 -18.21 -15.32 -5.91
CA LEU A 136 -17.89 -14.31 -4.89
C LEU A 136 -18.50 -12.94 -5.20
N GLU A 137 -18.39 -12.48 -6.45
CA GLU A 137 -19.02 -11.23 -6.87
C GLU A 137 -20.53 -11.29 -6.66
N GLN A 138 -21.17 -12.42 -6.96
CA GLN A 138 -22.57 -12.65 -6.67
C GLN A 138 -22.88 -12.61 -5.15
N GLN A 139 -22.04 -13.23 -4.31
CA GLN A 139 -22.22 -13.18 -2.85
C GLN A 139 -22.12 -11.75 -2.32
N ARG A 140 -21.12 -11.01 -2.80
CA ARG A 140 -20.89 -9.60 -2.45
C ARG A 140 -22.03 -8.70 -2.94
N ASN A 141 -22.56 -8.96 -4.12
CA ASN A 141 -23.73 -8.28 -4.65
C ASN A 141 -24.98 -8.56 -3.80
N HIS A 142 -25.17 -9.80 -3.34
CA HIS A 142 -26.28 -10.15 -2.46
C HIS A 142 -26.18 -9.43 -1.10
N LEU A 143 -24.99 -9.40 -0.49
CA LEU A 143 -24.76 -8.62 0.73
C LEU A 143 -25.04 -7.12 0.52
N ASN A 144 -24.64 -6.57 -0.64
CA ASN A 144 -24.90 -5.16 -0.97
C ASN A 144 -26.38 -4.82 -1.19
N GLN A 145 -27.28 -5.80 -1.30
CA GLN A 145 -28.72 -5.55 -1.42
C GLN A 145 -29.34 -5.14 -0.09
N THR A 146 -28.78 -5.57 1.05
CA THR A 146 -29.30 -5.23 2.38
C THR A 146 -28.53 -4.07 3.01
N ALA A 147 -29.17 -3.32 3.92
CA ALA A 147 -28.51 -2.21 4.59
C ALA A 147 -27.30 -2.68 5.43
N ASN A 148 -27.48 -3.75 6.20
CA ASN A 148 -26.44 -4.32 7.05
C ASN A 148 -25.30 -4.95 6.24
N GLY A 149 -25.63 -5.65 5.15
CA GLY A 149 -24.61 -6.24 4.29
C GLY A 149 -23.75 -5.19 3.58
N ARG A 150 -24.32 -4.05 3.17
CA ARG A 150 -23.52 -2.90 2.66
C ARG A 150 -22.54 -2.36 3.71
N LEU A 151 -23.01 -2.15 4.95
CA LEU A 151 -22.16 -1.67 6.03
C LEU A 151 -21.00 -2.64 6.31
N LEU A 152 -21.27 -3.95 6.27
CA LEU A 152 -20.29 -5.01 6.46
C LEU A 152 -19.23 -5.03 5.36
N VAL A 153 -19.67 -4.96 4.09
CA VAL A 153 -18.79 -4.92 2.92
C VAL A 153 -17.94 -3.64 2.93
N GLU A 154 -18.53 -2.49 3.26
CA GLU A 154 -17.82 -1.21 3.36
C GLU A 154 -16.74 -1.24 4.44
N GLU A 155 -17.07 -1.74 5.64
CA GLU A 155 -16.12 -1.85 6.76
C GLU A 155 -14.94 -2.76 6.38
N TYR A 156 -15.19 -3.91 5.76
CA TYR A 156 -14.12 -4.82 5.35
C TYR A 156 -13.22 -4.19 4.27
N ASN A 157 -13.82 -3.56 3.25
CA ASN A 157 -13.07 -2.93 2.18
C ASN A 157 -12.15 -1.81 2.67
N ARG A 158 -12.56 -1.09 3.72
CA ARG A 158 -11.75 -0.01 4.32
C ARG A 158 -10.39 -0.52 4.82
N HIS A 159 -10.29 -1.79 5.20
CA HIS A 159 -9.10 -2.38 5.79
C HIS A 159 -8.40 -3.39 4.88
N ASN A 160 -8.82 -3.52 3.61
CA ASN A 160 -8.24 -4.47 2.66
C ASN A 160 -6.72 -4.31 2.52
N ASP A 161 -6.22 -3.07 2.46
CA ASP A 161 -4.78 -2.80 2.35
C ASP A 161 -4.01 -3.31 3.58
N ALA A 162 -4.60 -3.18 4.77
CA ALA A 162 -4.00 -3.67 6.01
C ALA A 162 -4.01 -5.21 6.05
N TYR A 163 -5.12 -5.85 5.69
CA TYR A 163 -5.22 -7.31 5.61
C TYR A 163 -4.24 -7.89 4.60
N HIS A 164 -4.16 -7.26 3.44
CA HIS A 164 -3.21 -7.61 2.39
C HIS A 164 -1.77 -7.46 2.88
N HIS A 165 -1.45 -6.33 3.51
CA HIS A 165 -0.12 -6.09 4.04
C HIS A 165 0.28 -7.18 5.01
N VAL A 166 -0.50 -7.43 6.07
CA VAL A 166 -0.11 -8.41 7.09
C VAL A 166 -0.06 -9.84 6.57
N TYR A 167 -0.91 -10.21 5.61
CA TYR A 167 -0.85 -11.54 4.98
C TYR A 167 0.38 -11.70 4.10
N SER A 168 0.72 -10.69 3.29
CA SER A 168 1.89 -10.72 2.40
C SER A 168 3.21 -10.68 3.16
N THR A 169 3.23 -10.06 4.32
CA THR A 169 4.46 -9.89 5.11
C THR A 169 4.65 -10.99 6.15
N ASN A 170 3.59 -11.47 6.81
CA ASN A 170 3.70 -12.44 7.89
C ASN A 170 3.72 -13.90 7.40
N GLU A 171 4.91 -14.53 7.43
CA GLU A 171 5.08 -15.92 7.01
C GLU A 171 4.32 -16.93 7.87
N PHE A 172 4.21 -16.71 9.18
CA PHE A 172 3.52 -17.62 10.08
C PHE A 172 2.02 -17.55 9.87
N LEU A 173 1.48 -16.36 9.60
CA LEU A 173 0.08 -16.20 9.24
C LEU A 173 -0.24 -17.05 8.01
N ARG A 174 0.55 -16.94 6.93
CA ARG A 174 0.35 -17.75 5.72
C ARG A 174 0.51 -19.24 5.98
N LEU A 175 1.57 -19.64 6.70
CA LEU A 175 1.83 -21.03 7.01
C LEU A 175 0.64 -21.70 7.71
N TYR A 176 0.03 -21.02 8.68
CA TYR A 176 -1.13 -21.54 9.40
C TYR A 176 -2.45 -21.38 8.64
N TRP A 177 -2.50 -20.44 7.69
CA TRP A 177 -3.65 -20.26 6.79
C TRP A 177 -3.77 -21.37 5.76
N GLU A 178 -2.63 -21.78 5.20
CA GLU A 178 -2.51 -22.82 4.17
C GLU A 178 -2.36 -24.24 4.79
N GLU A 179 -2.23 -24.34 6.11
CA GLU A 179 -1.97 -25.61 6.80
C GLU A 179 -3.02 -26.67 6.45
N ASN A 180 -2.54 -27.83 5.99
CA ASN A 180 -3.33 -29.02 5.67
C ASN A 180 -4.36 -28.84 4.53
N GLY A 181 -4.30 -27.76 3.75
CA GLY A 181 -5.26 -27.48 2.68
C GLY A 181 -6.68 -27.18 3.18
N THR A 182 -6.84 -26.88 4.48
CA THR A 182 -8.15 -26.74 5.13
C THR A 182 -8.98 -25.62 4.51
N SER A 183 -8.38 -24.45 4.35
CA SER A 183 -9.06 -23.25 3.82
C SER A 183 -9.42 -23.42 2.34
N GLU A 184 -8.60 -24.12 1.57
CA GLU A 184 -8.86 -24.43 0.16
C GLU A 184 -10.06 -25.37 0.02
N ASP A 185 -10.04 -26.53 0.70
CA ASP A 185 -11.14 -27.50 0.74
C ASP A 185 -12.47 -26.86 1.21
N MET A 186 -12.41 -26.01 2.25
CA MET A 186 -13.56 -25.22 2.69
C MET A 186 -14.10 -24.30 1.59
N GLY A 187 -13.22 -23.64 0.84
CA GLY A 187 -13.59 -22.77 -0.28
C GLY A 187 -14.27 -23.54 -1.41
N GLU A 188 -13.73 -24.71 -1.78
CA GLU A 188 -14.33 -25.57 -2.82
C GLU A 188 -15.73 -26.04 -2.40
N TYR A 189 -15.84 -26.53 -1.16
CA TYR A 189 -17.10 -26.98 -0.62
C TYR A 189 -18.13 -25.86 -0.54
N THR A 190 -17.75 -24.69 -0.02
CA THR A 190 -18.63 -23.54 0.08
C THR A 190 -19.17 -23.16 -1.29
N SER A 191 -18.30 -23.14 -2.31
CA SER A 191 -18.70 -22.89 -3.68
C SER A 191 -19.74 -23.88 -4.18
N GLU A 192 -19.52 -25.18 -3.97
CA GLU A 192 -20.47 -26.22 -4.38
C GLU A 192 -21.78 -26.20 -3.58
N ALA A 193 -21.71 -25.96 -2.27
CA ALA A 193 -22.87 -25.86 -1.41
C ALA A 193 -23.77 -24.69 -1.83
N LEU A 194 -23.18 -23.53 -2.11
CA LEU A 194 -23.91 -22.36 -2.60
C LEU A 194 -24.59 -22.61 -3.95
N LYS A 195 -23.96 -23.35 -4.87
CA LYS A 195 -24.58 -23.72 -6.17
C LYS A 195 -25.80 -24.62 -6.00
N ARG A 196 -25.76 -25.53 -5.02
CA ARG A 196 -26.80 -26.53 -4.78
C ARG A 196 -27.89 -26.04 -3.82
N GLY A 197 -27.63 -24.95 -3.08
CA GLY A 197 -28.48 -24.51 -1.98
C GLY A 197 -28.34 -25.38 -0.74
N ASP A 198 -27.21 -26.07 -0.59
CA ASP A 198 -26.91 -26.94 0.55
C ASP A 198 -26.37 -26.15 1.75
N VAL A 199 -26.18 -26.85 2.87
CA VAL A 199 -25.51 -26.34 4.08
C VAL A 199 -24.07 -25.92 3.75
N VAL A 200 -23.68 -24.73 4.17
CA VAL A 200 -22.34 -24.14 3.93
C VAL A 200 -21.35 -24.49 5.04
N ASN A 201 -21.83 -24.70 6.26
CA ASN A 201 -21.03 -25.02 7.45
C ASN A 201 -21.48 -26.36 8.09
N PRO A 202 -21.26 -27.50 7.43
CA PRO A 202 -21.69 -28.83 7.86
C PRO A 202 -21.07 -29.18 9.20
N LYS A 203 -21.86 -29.83 10.07
CA LYS A 203 -21.40 -30.23 11.40
C LYS A 203 -20.52 -31.49 11.37
N ASP A 204 -20.83 -32.41 10.47
CA ASP A 204 -20.23 -33.75 10.44
C ASP A 204 -19.15 -33.91 9.35
N ARG A 205 -18.70 -32.81 8.73
CA ARG A 205 -17.61 -32.80 7.76
C ARG A 205 -16.36 -32.13 8.32
N GLY A 206 -15.25 -32.85 8.26
CA GLY A 206 -13.92 -32.29 8.44
C GLY A 206 -13.33 -31.78 7.12
N PHE A 207 -12.51 -30.75 7.20
CA PHE A 207 -11.84 -30.12 6.06
C PHE A 207 -10.31 -30.27 6.14
N GLY A 208 -9.68 -30.39 4.98
CA GLY A 208 -8.24 -30.61 4.85
C GLY A 208 -7.77 -31.98 5.37
N SER A 209 -6.47 -32.22 5.32
CA SER A 209 -5.89 -33.53 5.66
C SER A 209 -6.05 -33.93 7.14
N GLN A 210 -6.40 -32.98 8.02
CA GLN A 210 -6.60 -33.20 9.45
C GLN A 210 -8.09 -33.21 9.85
N GLY A 211 -9.02 -33.06 8.91
CA GLY A 211 -10.45 -33.11 9.19
C GLY A 211 -10.91 -32.03 10.17
N VAL A 212 -10.46 -30.79 9.99
CA VAL A 212 -10.81 -29.66 10.87
C VAL A 212 -12.24 -29.21 10.63
N ALA A 213 -13.01 -28.94 11.69
CA ALA A 213 -14.37 -28.42 11.55
C ALA A 213 -14.39 -27.00 10.97
N TYR A 214 -15.41 -26.69 10.16
CA TYR A 214 -15.57 -25.40 9.45
C TYR A 214 -15.33 -24.18 10.36
N ASN A 215 -16.10 -24.10 11.46
CA ASN A 215 -16.03 -22.97 12.38
C ASN A 215 -14.72 -22.92 13.16
N SER A 216 -14.12 -24.07 13.48
CA SER A 216 -12.83 -24.09 14.17
C SER A 216 -11.75 -23.42 13.32
N ASN A 217 -11.69 -23.73 12.03
CA ASN A 217 -10.75 -23.07 11.12
C ASN A 217 -11.08 -21.58 10.95
N ALA A 218 -12.34 -21.23 10.65
CA ALA A 218 -12.74 -19.84 10.41
C ALA A 218 -12.41 -18.91 11.61
N PHE A 219 -12.70 -19.36 12.84
CA PHE A 219 -12.39 -18.59 14.04
C PHE A 219 -10.87 -18.52 14.30
N GLN A 220 -10.11 -19.58 14.00
CA GLN A 220 -8.65 -19.55 14.11
C GLN A 220 -8.03 -18.53 13.15
N GLN A 221 -8.45 -18.51 11.89
CA GLN A 221 -7.96 -17.54 10.90
C GLN A 221 -8.30 -16.10 11.33
N GLN A 222 -9.52 -15.88 11.83
CA GLN A 222 -9.97 -14.57 12.31
C GLN A 222 -9.05 -14.01 13.41
N ILE A 223 -8.72 -14.81 14.43
CA ILE A 223 -7.87 -14.33 15.53
C ILE A 223 -6.41 -14.18 15.14
N MET A 224 -5.90 -15.02 14.22
CA MET A 224 -4.53 -14.86 13.70
C MET A 224 -4.41 -13.58 12.87
N LEU A 225 -5.40 -13.29 12.01
CA LEU A 225 -5.45 -12.03 11.26
C LEU A 225 -5.50 -10.83 12.19
N ALA A 226 -6.34 -10.88 13.23
CA ALA A 226 -6.46 -9.80 14.20
C ALA A 226 -5.14 -9.53 14.95
N VAL A 227 -4.44 -10.57 15.38
CA VAL A 227 -3.14 -10.46 16.05
C VAL A 227 -2.06 -9.94 15.10
N ALA A 228 -2.05 -10.38 13.85
CA ALA A 228 -1.12 -9.87 12.82
C ALA A 228 -1.36 -8.37 12.55
N CYS A 229 -2.61 -7.97 12.36
CA CYS A 229 -3.00 -6.56 12.19
C CYS A 229 -2.56 -5.71 13.38
N GLN A 230 -2.83 -6.18 14.60
CA GLN A 230 -2.48 -5.46 15.82
C GLN A 230 -0.97 -5.26 15.99
N SER A 231 -0.17 -6.28 15.67
CA SER A 231 1.29 -6.22 15.81
C SER A 231 1.97 -5.41 14.72
N ALA A 232 1.37 -5.33 13.53
CA ALA A 232 1.82 -4.45 12.43
C ALA A 232 1.30 -3.00 12.55
N GLY A 233 0.61 -2.64 13.65
CA GLY A 233 0.11 -1.28 13.89
C GLY A 233 -1.28 -0.97 13.28
N TYR A 234 -1.89 -1.91 12.57
CA TYR A 234 -3.25 -1.80 12.00
C TYR A 234 -4.33 -2.21 13.01
N ILE A 235 -4.39 -1.52 14.15
CA ILE A 235 -5.26 -1.89 15.28
C ILE A 235 -6.74 -1.94 14.87
N GLU A 236 -7.21 -0.94 14.12
CA GLU A 236 -8.62 -0.85 13.69
C GLU A 236 -8.99 -1.95 12.69
N ALA A 237 -8.06 -2.36 11.81
CA ALA A 237 -8.25 -3.51 10.93
C ALA A 237 -8.42 -4.81 11.74
N GLY A 238 -7.62 -4.99 12.79
CA GLY A 238 -7.72 -6.14 13.69
C GLY A 238 -9.05 -6.17 14.46
N LYS A 239 -9.56 -5.02 14.91
CA LYS A 239 -10.90 -4.92 15.52
C LYS A 239 -12.00 -5.27 14.53
N ALA A 240 -11.93 -4.71 13.32
CA ALA A 240 -12.90 -4.99 12.25
C ALA A 240 -12.95 -6.49 11.93
N ALA A 241 -11.79 -7.16 11.86
CA ALA A 241 -11.72 -8.61 11.62
C ALA A 241 -12.48 -9.43 12.68
N LEU A 242 -12.38 -9.06 13.97
CA LEU A 242 -13.08 -9.74 15.07
C LEU A 242 -14.59 -9.41 15.14
N SER A 243 -14.95 -8.18 14.78
CA SER A 243 -16.33 -7.66 14.86
C SER A 243 -17.32 -8.39 13.94
N PHE A 244 -16.85 -9.08 12.89
CA PHE A 244 -17.71 -9.88 12.02
C PHE A 244 -18.48 -10.96 12.79
N SER A 245 -17.88 -11.53 13.83
CA SER A 245 -18.55 -12.53 14.68
C SER A 245 -19.73 -11.95 15.47
N ASP A 246 -19.77 -10.63 15.70
CA ASP A 246 -20.91 -9.95 16.30
C ASP A 246 -22.11 -9.91 15.33
N VAL A 247 -21.85 -9.85 14.01
CA VAL A 247 -22.88 -9.77 12.96
C VAL A 247 -23.68 -11.04 12.85
N VAL A 248 -23.00 -12.17 12.94
CA VAL A 248 -23.59 -13.49 12.81
C VAL A 248 -23.79 -14.18 14.15
N LYS A 249 -23.71 -13.45 15.27
CA LYS A 249 -23.81 -14.02 16.63
C LYS A 249 -25.11 -14.80 16.85
N GLU A 250 -26.22 -14.29 16.30
CA GLU A 250 -27.54 -14.91 16.44
C GLU A 250 -27.65 -16.27 15.72
N THR A 251 -26.67 -16.62 14.86
CA THR A 251 -26.58 -17.96 14.28
C THR A 251 -26.24 -19.04 15.30
N GLY A 252 -25.73 -18.67 16.48
CA GLY A 252 -25.27 -19.62 17.50
C GLY A 252 -23.97 -20.33 17.18
N ASN A 253 -23.34 -20.06 16.03
CA ASN A 253 -22.05 -20.63 15.66
C ASN A 253 -20.93 -20.08 16.56
N THR A 254 -20.06 -20.97 17.04
CA THR A 254 -18.85 -20.63 17.81
C THR A 254 -17.67 -21.46 17.32
N SER A 255 -16.47 -21.26 17.89
CA SER A 255 -15.30 -22.07 17.50
C SER A 255 -15.47 -23.58 17.76
N GLN A 256 -16.45 -24.01 18.58
CA GLN A 256 -16.72 -25.41 18.90
C GLN A 256 -18.11 -25.89 18.45
N LEU A 257 -19.05 -24.97 18.24
CA LEU A 257 -20.43 -25.30 17.88
C LEU A 257 -20.68 -24.91 16.43
N SER A 258 -21.06 -25.91 15.63
CA SER A 258 -21.60 -25.71 14.28
C SER A 258 -23.11 -25.85 14.30
N VAL A 259 -23.79 -24.75 14.00
CA VAL A 259 -25.21 -24.70 13.63
C VAL A 259 -25.25 -24.68 12.11
N GLU A 260 -25.76 -25.73 11.51
CA GLU A 260 -25.82 -25.87 10.05
C GLU A 260 -26.72 -24.80 9.43
N LEU A 261 -26.19 -24.07 8.46
CA LEU A 261 -26.84 -22.98 7.75
C LEU A 261 -26.58 -23.09 6.25
N THR A 262 -27.62 -22.85 5.47
CA THR A 262 -27.55 -22.56 4.04
C THR A 262 -27.10 -21.12 3.79
N GLY A 263 -26.72 -20.80 2.54
CA GLY A 263 -26.37 -19.43 2.15
C GLY A 263 -27.49 -18.42 2.44
N GLN A 264 -28.75 -18.79 2.18
CA GLN A 264 -29.91 -17.92 2.44
C GLN A 264 -30.09 -17.63 3.93
N GLU A 265 -29.87 -18.63 4.80
CA GLU A 265 -29.99 -18.43 6.26
C GLU A 265 -28.87 -17.53 6.79
N ILE A 266 -27.67 -17.62 6.24
CA ILE A 266 -26.56 -16.69 6.55
C ILE A 266 -26.95 -15.26 6.14
N TYR A 267 -27.48 -15.07 4.94
CA TYR A 267 -27.92 -13.75 4.49
C TYR A 267 -29.05 -13.17 5.33
N ASN A 268 -30.04 -14.00 5.68
CA ASN A 268 -31.12 -13.60 6.57
C ASN A 268 -30.58 -13.21 7.96
N ALA A 269 -29.55 -13.89 8.47
CA ALA A 269 -28.91 -13.54 9.74
C ALA A 269 -28.19 -12.19 9.66
N VAL A 270 -27.51 -11.89 8.55
CA VAL A 270 -26.90 -10.57 8.31
C VAL A 270 -27.96 -9.47 8.18
N GLU A 271 -29.04 -9.73 7.44
CA GLU A 271 -30.14 -8.78 7.23
C GLU A 271 -30.89 -8.47 8.53
N SER A 272 -31.20 -9.49 9.33
CA SER A 272 -31.95 -9.36 10.58
C SER A 272 -31.11 -8.86 11.76
N SER A 273 -29.80 -8.71 11.57
CA SER A 273 -28.89 -8.23 12.60
C SER A 273 -29.29 -6.83 13.10
N SER A 274 -29.26 -6.61 14.40
CA SER A 274 -29.57 -5.30 15.02
C SER A 274 -28.41 -4.29 14.92
N LEU A 275 -27.44 -4.57 14.04
CA LEU A 275 -26.17 -3.88 13.96
C LEU A 275 -26.26 -2.48 13.35
N THR A 276 -25.38 -1.62 13.83
CA THR A 276 -25.11 -0.29 13.27
C THR A 276 -23.62 -0.19 12.91
N LEU A 277 -23.24 0.69 11.98
CA LEU A 277 -21.81 0.93 11.67
C LEU A 277 -21.01 1.27 12.94
N LYS A 278 -21.64 2.03 13.85
CA LYS A 278 -21.06 2.39 15.15
C LYS A 278 -20.82 1.16 16.04
N SER A 279 -21.70 0.17 16.04
CA SER A 279 -21.51 -1.06 16.83
C SER A 279 -20.43 -1.98 16.27
N LEU A 280 -20.15 -1.95 14.95
CA LEU A 280 -18.98 -2.63 14.36
C LEU A 280 -17.67 -2.01 14.83
N GLN A 281 -17.64 -0.67 14.90
CA GLN A 281 -16.44 0.09 15.25
C GLN A 281 -16.15 0.15 16.76
N THR A 282 -17.18 0.06 17.61
CA THR A 282 -17.03 0.24 19.07
C THR A 282 -17.63 -0.91 19.88
N SER A 283 -17.27 -2.16 19.57
CA SER A 283 -17.70 -3.34 20.33
C SER A 283 -16.82 -3.55 21.58
N PRO A 284 -17.36 -3.42 22.82
CA PRO A 284 -16.60 -3.72 24.04
C PRO A 284 -16.12 -5.17 24.10
N ARG A 285 -16.88 -6.08 23.47
CA ARG A 285 -16.48 -7.49 23.30
C ARG A 285 -15.19 -7.58 22.49
N THR A 286 -15.10 -6.87 21.38
CA THR A 286 -13.91 -6.83 20.52
C THR A 286 -12.70 -6.26 21.24
N GLU A 287 -12.86 -5.19 22.02
CA GLU A 287 -11.75 -4.59 22.79
C GLU A 287 -11.20 -5.56 23.84
N VAL A 288 -12.08 -6.24 24.59
CA VAL A 288 -11.67 -7.26 25.58
C VAL A 288 -10.95 -8.42 24.90
N LEU A 289 -11.49 -8.91 23.78
CA LEU A 289 -10.91 -10.01 23.03
C LEU A 289 -9.53 -9.64 22.47
N LEU A 290 -9.40 -8.48 21.83
CA LEU A 290 -8.15 -8.01 21.24
C LEU A 290 -7.08 -7.78 22.31
N ALA A 291 -7.44 -7.29 23.49
CA ALA A 291 -6.54 -7.16 24.63
C ALA A 291 -6.06 -8.53 25.15
N ALA A 292 -6.97 -9.49 25.34
CA ALA A 292 -6.64 -10.84 25.77
C ALA A 292 -5.72 -11.57 24.76
N LEU A 293 -6.03 -11.46 23.47
CA LEU A 293 -5.21 -12.03 22.38
C LEU A 293 -3.81 -11.43 22.36
N LYS A 294 -3.69 -10.09 22.54
CA LYS A 294 -2.39 -9.42 22.66
C LYS A 294 -1.58 -10.00 23.82
N ASN A 295 -2.17 -10.07 25.01
CA ASN A 295 -1.49 -10.58 26.20
C ASN A 295 -1.01 -12.02 26.01
N ILE A 296 -1.82 -12.87 25.38
CA ILE A 296 -1.46 -14.26 25.05
C ILE A 296 -0.29 -14.31 24.06
N ALA A 297 -0.32 -13.47 23.03
CA ALA A 297 0.68 -13.43 21.98
C ALA A 297 2.02 -12.81 22.42
N THR A 298 2.02 -11.91 23.41
CA THR A 298 3.25 -11.30 23.95
C THR A 298 3.86 -12.05 25.11
N SER A 299 3.07 -12.85 25.83
CA SER A 299 3.54 -13.52 27.05
C SER A 299 4.16 -14.89 26.75
N LYS A 300 5.31 -15.19 27.38
CA LYS A 300 5.93 -16.53 27.31
C LYS A 300 4.99 -17.64 27.82
N ILE A 301 4.14 -17.31 28.79
CA ILE A 301 3.08 -18.19 29.33
C ILE A 301 1.77 -17.41 29.25
N ALA A 302 0.74 -18.01 28.65
CA ALA A 302 -0.58 -17.40 28.53
C ALA A 302 -1.27 -17.39 29.91
N SER A 303 -1.88 -16.27 30.30
CA SER A 303 -2.58 -16.20 31.58
C SER A 303 -3.90 -16.98 31.50
N ASN A 304 -4.25 -17.70 32.58
CA ASN A 304 -5.53 -18.42 32.65
C ASN A 304 -6.73 -17.45 32.56
N SER A 305 -6.57 -16.19 32.98
CA SER A 305 -7.61 -15.15 32.87
C SER A 305 -7.86 -14.70 31.43
N ASP A 306 -6.81 -14.54 30.62
CA ASP A 306 -6.96 -14.14 29.21
C ASP A 306 -7.59 -15.28 28.39
N ILE A 307 -7.14 -16.52 28.60
CA ILE A 307 -7.73 -17.70 27.94
C ILE A 307 -9.21 -17.84 28.31
N LYS A 308 -9.56 -17.68 29.58
CA LYS A 308 -10.94 -17.76 30.05
C LYS A 308 -11.81 -16.64 29.46
N SER A 309 -11.24 -15.45 29.28
CA SER A 309 -11.93 -14.33 28.61
C SER A 309 -12.25 -14.66 27.15
N CYS A 310 -11.28 -15.21 26.41
CA CYS A 310 -11.50 -15.69 25.05
C CYS A 310 -12.60 -16.77 24.99
N GLN A 311 -12.56 -17.75 25.90
CA GLN A 311 -13.56 -18.84 25.98
C GLN A 311 -14.97 -18.32 26.23
N GLN A 312 -15.13 -17.37 27.16
CA GLN A 312 -16.43 -16.73 27.42
C GLN A 312 -16.99 -15.99 26.21
N LEU A 313 -16.12 -15.57 25.28
CA LEU A 313 -16.48 -14.89 24.04
C LEU A 313 -16.61 -15.84 22.84
N GLY A 314 -16.56 -17.17 23.05
CA GLY A 314 -16.75 -18.19 22.02
C GLY A 314 -15.48 -18.65 21.30
N TYR A 315 -14.30 -18.29 21.83
CA TYR A 315 -12.99 -18.64 21.26
C TYR A 315 -12.26 -19.65 22.14
N THR A 316 -11.98 -20.82 21.59
CA THR A 316 -11.17 -21.83 22.29
C THR A 316 -9.70 -21.70 21.88
N LEU A 317 -8.84 -21.50 22.87
CA LEU A 317 -7.40 -21.41 22.68
C LEU A 317 -6.73 -22.58 23.42
N ASP A 318 -6.27 -23.57 22.67
CA ASP A 318 -5.40 -24.62 23.19
C ASP A 318 -3.93 -24.16 23.17
N ALA A 319 -3.03 -25.01 23.67
CA ALA A 319 -1.61 -24.70 23.70
C ALA A 319 -1.02 -24.48 22.30
N LYS A 320 -1.47 -25.26 21.30
CA LYS A 320 -1.04 -25.13 19.90
C LYS A 320 -1.43 -23.76 19.36
N MET A 321 -2.67 -23.32 19.59
CA MET A 321 -3.15 -22.02 19.15
C MET A 321 -2.43 -20.87 19.83
N CYS A 322 -2.17 -20.97 21.15
CA CYS A 322 -1.36 -19.97 21.83
C CYS A 322 0.05 -19.85 21.23
N GLN A 323 0.66 -20.98 20.85
CA GLN A 323 1.96 -20.97 20.16
C GLN A 323 1.87 -20.32 18.78
N ARG A 324 0.83 -20.63 17.99
CA ARG A 324 0.59 -20.00 16.68
C ARG A 324 0.41 -18.48 16.80
N LEU A 325 -0.39 -18.01 17.75
CA LEU A 325 -0.60 -16.58 17.99
C LEU A 325 0.71 -15.86 18.32
N ARG A 326 1.59 -16.47 19.12
CA ARG A 326 2.92 -15.92 19.40
C ARG A 326 3.78 -15.86 18.14
N ALA A 327 3.82 -16.93 17.35
CA ALA A 327 4.60 -16.95 16.11
C ALA A 327 4.12 -15.88 15.12
N VAL A 328 2.81 -15.74 14.95
CA VAL A 328 2.20 -14.67 14.13
C VAL A 328 2.56 -13.28 14.67
N TYR A 329 2.44 -13.05 15.98
CA TYR A 329 2.79 -11.76 16.58
C TYR A 329 4.27 -11.42 16.41
N GLN A 330 5.17 -12.37 16.67
CA GLN A 330 6.61 -12.18 16.48
C GLN A 330 6.96 -11.97 15.01
N GLY A 331 6.36 -12.74 14.09
CA GLY A 331 6.55 -12.61 12.65
C GLY A 331 6.13 -11.26 12.07
N SER A 332 5.26 -10.53 12.77
CA SER A 332 4.89 -9.15 12.42
C SER A 332 5.84 -8.12 13.03
N LEU A 333 6.42 -8.38 14.21
CA LEU A 333 7.42 -7.51 14.83
C LEU A 333 8.81 -7.61 14.18
N SER A 334 9.18 -8.79 13.68
CA SER A 334 10.44 -9.01 12.95
C SER A 334 10.45 -8.35 11.56
N GLN A 335 9.37 -7.68 11.16
CA GLN A 335 9.28 -6.90 9.92
C GLN A 335 9.89 -5.49 10.06
N ASP A 336 10.06 -5.00 11.29
CA ASP A 336 10.75 -3.72 11.57
C ASP A 336 12.29 -3.87 11.57
N SER A 337 12.80 -5.12 11.54
CA SER A 337 14.22 -5.34 11.22
C SER A 337 14.39 -5.34 9.71
N ALA A 338 15.12 -4.34 9.21
CA ALA A 338 15.48 -4.15 7.80
C ALA A 338 15.61 -5.49 7.06
N GLN A 339 14.60 -5.82 6.23
CA GLN A 339 14.67 -6.99 5.36
C GLN A 339 15.97 -6.92 4.56
N PRO A 340 16.69 -8.05 4.38
CA PRO A 340 17.95 -8.05 3.66
C PRO A 340 17.73 -7.48 2.26
N GLN A 341 18.33 -6.31 2.01
CA GLN A 341 18.34 -5.70 0.69
C GLN A 341 19.27 -6.51 -0.20
N LEU A 342 18.71 -7.17 -1.21
CA LEU A 342 19.51 -7.82 -2.23
C LEU A 342 19.68 -6.84 -3.40
N ALA A 343 20.89 -6.31 -3.55
CA ALA A 343 21.21 -5.48 -4.71
C ALA A 343 21.09 -6.34 -5.98
N THR A 344 20.23 -5.93 -6.91
CA THR A 344 20.03 -6.67 -8.16
C THR A 344 20.82 -6.05 -9.30
N HIS A 345 20.97 -4.71 -9.29
CA HIS A 345 21.73 -3.99 -10.30
C HIS A 345 22.03 -2.56 -9.83
N SER A 346 23.14 -2.00 -10.29
CA SER A 346 23.49 -0.60 -10.10
C SER A 346 24.24 -0.09 -11.31
N ASP A 347 23.90 1.09 -11.80
CA ASP A 347 24.59 1.72 -12.91
C ASP A 347 24.54 3.26 -12.81
N THR A 348 25.29 3.90 -13.68
CA THR A 348 25.36 5.34 -13.84
C THR A 348 24.32 5.83 -14.83
N ILE A 349 23.78 7.02 -14.59
CA ILE A 349 22.91 7.73 -15.53
C ILE A 349 23.70 8.91 -16.05
N GLU A 350 23.68 9.07 -17.37
CA GLU A 350 24.14 10.27 -18.05
C GLU A 350 23.18 10.60 -19.20
N ILE A 351 22.41 11.68 -19.03
CA ILE A 351 21.34 12.05 -19.96
C ILE A 351 21.49 13.52 -20.33
N ALA A 352 21.60 13.78 -21.63
CA ALA A 352 21.55 15.13 -22.16
C ALA A 352 20.12 15.68 -22.06
N LEU A 353 19.98 16.86 -21.47
CA LEU A 353 18.73 17.60 -21.36
C LEU A 353 18.79 18.80 -22.31
N GLU A 354 17.70 19.00 -23.03
CA GLU A 354 17.54 20.17 -23.88
C GLU A 354 17.34 21.45 -23.06
N ARG A 355 17.38 22.58 -23.76
CA ARG A 355 17.00 23.88 -23.19
C ARG A 355 15.59 23.80 -22.60
N SER A 356 15.42 24.35 -21.40
CA SER A 356 14.15 24.30 -20.67
C SER A 356 13.67 25.68 -20.27
N GLU A 357 12.35 25.85 -20.29
CA GLU A 357 11.66 27.09 -19.95
C GLU A 357 10.85 26.90 -18.67
N PHE A 358 10.81 27.94 -17.84
CA PHE A 358 10.08 27.98 -16.57
C PHE A 358 9.29 29.29 -16.48
N ASP A 359 7.97 29.18 -16.49
CA ASP A 359 7.09 30.33 -16.39
C ASP A 359 6.71 30.58 -14.95
N TYR A 360 6.95 31.81 -14.48
CA TYR A 360 6.65 32.21 -13.12
C TYR A 360 5.61 33.32 -13.07
N VAL A 361 4.89 33.37 -11.95
CA VAL A 361 4.04 34.50 -11.59
C VAL A 361 4.41 35.00 -10.19
N LEU A 362 4.48 36.32 -10.06
CA LEU A 362 4.62 37.01 -8.79
C LEU A 362 3.24 37.28 -8.21
N THR A 363 3.03 36.89 -6.96
CA THR A 363 1.85 37.21 -6.17
C THR A 363 2.26 37.89 -4.88
N GLU A 364 1.56 38.96 -4.53
CA GLU A 364 1.74 39.65 -3.25
C GLU A 364 0.83 39.00 -2.20
N GLN A 365 1.34 38.87 -0.97
CA GLN A 365 0.59 38.42 0.19
C GLN A 365 -0.07 39.61 0.91
N PRO A 366 -1.10 39.38 1.74
CA PRO A 366 -1.79 40.48 2.44
C PRO A 366 -0.91 41.36 3.33
N ASP A 367 0.27 40.88 3.73
CA ASP A 367 1.28 41.59 4.51
C ASP A 367 2.26 42.41 3.64
N GLY A 368 2.09 42.41 2.32
CA GLY A 368 2.95 43.08 1.36
C GLY A 368 4.13 42.22 0.86
N ALA A 369 4.30 40.99 1.36
CA ALA A 369 5.41 40.14 0.97
C ALA A 369 5.24 39.62 -0.47
N LEU A 370 6.33 39.60 -1.24
CA LEU A 370 6.30 39.05 -2.60
C LEU A 370 6.57 37.53 -2.59
N THR A 371 5.68 36.80 -3.24
CA THR A 371 5.78 35.35 -3.43
C THR A 371 5.88 34.99 -4.90
N LEU A 372 6.74 34.03 -5.21
CA LEU A 372 6.93 33.51 -6.56
C LEU A 372 6.29 32.12 -6.68
N LYS A 373 5.48 31.90 -7.73
CA LYS A 373 4.87 30.62 -8.05
C LYS A 373 5.21 30.20 -9.47
N LEU A 374 5.72 28.98 -9.65
CA LEU A 374 5.87 28.34 -10.95
C LEU A 374 4.48 28.01 -11.52
N LYS A 375 4.23 28.40 -12.77
CA LYS A 375 3.00 28.08 -13.51
C LYS A 375 3.18 26.84 -14.38
N SER A 376 4.26 26.80 -15.15
CA SER A 376 4.55 25.76 -16.13
C SER A 376 6.05 25.62 -16.32
N SER A 377 6.46 24.44 -16.78
CA SER A 377 7.82 24.21 -17.25
C SER A 377 7.81 23.29 -18.46
N THR A 378 8.75 23.51 -19.38
CA THR A 378 9.02 22.61 -20.51
C THR A 378 10.11 21.58 -20.21
N LEU A 379 10.70 21.62 -19.00
CA LEU A 379 11.71 20.67 -18.57
C LEU A 379 11.15 19.24 -18.65
N SER A 380 11.78 18.43 -19.49
CA SER A 380 11.45 17.04 -19.69
C SER A 380 12.72 16.21 -19.60
N ILE A 381 12.65 15.10 -18.87
CA ILE A 381 13.71 14.09 -18.83
C ILE A 381 13.27 12.98 -19.80
N PRO A 382 14.12 12.58 -20.77
CA PRO A 382 13.80 11.47 -21.66
C PRO A 382 13.74 10.13 -20.90
N GLU A 383 13.40 9.05 -21.59
CA GLU A 383 13.39 7.72 -20.99
C GLU A 383 14.80 7.30 -20.56
N MET A 384 14.92 6.82 -19.31
CA MET A 384 16.23 6.63 -18.65
C MET A 384 16.77 5.20 -18.78
N GLY A 385 16.09 4.30 -19.50
CA GLY A 385 16.56 2.93 -19.74
C GLY A 385 16.80 2.07 -18.48
N LEU A 386 16.23 2.44 -17.32
CA LEU A 386 16.57 1.87 -16.01
C LEU A 386 16.34 0.36 -15.87
N LEU A 387 15.51 -0.22 -16.75
CA LEU A 387 15.15 -1.63 -16.79
C LEU A 387 15.64 -2.30 -18.08
N SER A 388 16.75 -1.82 -18.66
CA SER A 388 17.34 -2.44 -19.85
C SER A 388 18.04 -3.75 -19.51
N GLY A 389 17.75 -4.81 -20.28
CA GLY A 389 18.42 -6.11 -20.18
C GLY A 389 17.45 -7.27 -20.00
N THR A 390 17.88 -8.47 -20.40
CA THR A 390 17.07 -9.70 -20.44
C THR A 390 16.44 -10.07 -19.10
N VAL A 391 17.09 -9.71 -18.00
CA VAL A 391 16.61 -9.93 -16.62
C VAL A 391 15.35 -9.11 -16.29
N TYR A 392 15.17 -7.96 -16.93
CA TYR A 392 14.08 -7.02 -16.63
C TYR A 392 13.03 -6.92 -17.76
N GLU A 393 13.17 -7.69 -18.85
CA GLU A 393 12.26 -7.70 -20.00
C GLU A 393 10.79 -7.99 -19.62
N HIS A 394 10.58 -8.71 -18.52
CA HIS A 394 9.25 -9.07 -18.01
C HIS A 394 8.70 -8.09 -16.96
N VAL A 395 9.48 -7.09 -16.53
CA VAL A 395 9.08 -6.12 -15.51
C VAL A 395 8.24 -5.00 -16.13
N LYS A 396 6.92 -5.05 -15.93
CA LYS A 396 6.00 -3.98 -16.33
C LYS A 396 5.92 -2.88 -15.25
N ALA A 397 6.96 -2.07 -15.12
CA ALA A 397 6.98 -0.94 -14.18
C ALA A 397 6.90 0.41 -14.92
N ASP A 398 5.96 1.26 -14.51
CA ASP A 398 5.88 2.64 -15.00
C ASP A 398 6.90 3.51 -14.26
N THR A 399 7.99 3.88 -14.92
CA THR A 399 9.04 4.75 -14.35
C THR A 399 8.80 6.24 -14.62
N ARG A 400 7.68 6.61 -15.26
CA ARG A 400 7.39 8.01 -15.63
C ARG A 400 7.28 8.93 -14.42
N PHE A 401 6.79 8.42 -13.29
CA PHE A 401 6.67 9.21 -12.04
C PHE A 401 8.04 9.70 -11.54
N ILE A 402 9.10 8.92 -11.76
CA ILE A 402 10.46 9.25 -11.33
C ILE A 402 10.98 10.48 -12.08
N ARG A 403 10.72 10.52 -13.39
CA ARG A 403 11.04 11.69 -14.22
C ARG A 403 10.30 12.92 -13.70
N GLY A 404 9.01 12.77 -13.36
CA GLY A 404 8.23 13.84 -12.74
C GLY A 404 8.82 14.33 -11.41
N LEU A 405 9.26 13.43 -10.54
CA LEU A 405 9.91 13.77 -9.27
C LEU A 405 11.23 14.53 -9.47
N LEU A 406 12.07 14.07 -10.39
CA LEU A 406 13.33 14.74 -10.73
C LEU A 406 13.09 16.15 -11.28
N VAL A 407 12.13 16.30 -12.20
CA VAL A 407 11.71 17.60 -12.74
C VAL A 407 11.22 18.53 -11.63
N ASP A 408 10.38 18.04 -10.72
CA ASP A 408 9.87 18.83 -9.59
C ASP A 408 11.00 19.29 -8.65
N ARG A 409 11.98 18.41 -8.37
CA ARG A 409 13.15 18.77 -7.54
C ARG A 409 14.00 19.86 -8.19
N MET A 410 14.21 19.81 -9.50
CA MET A 410 14.93 20.86 -10.24
C MET A 410 14.17 22.18 -10.24
N ALA A 411 12.89 22.13 -10.59
CA ALA A 411 12.03 23.31 -10.63
C ALA A 411 11.94 23.97 -9.25
N SER A 412 11.88 23.18 -8.19
CA SER A 412 11.91 23.64 -6.80
C SER A 412 13.24 24.30 -6.41
N GLN A 413 14.39 23.83 -6.91
CA GLN A 413 15.68 24.49 -6.67
C GLN A 413 15.75 25.86 -7.33
N LEU A 414 15.39 25.95 -8.61
CA LEU A 414 15.31 27.22 -9.33
C LEU A 414 14.34 28.20 -8.66
N THR A 415 13.15 27.72 -8.29
CA THR A 415 12.14 28.52 -7.57
C THR A 415 12.69 29.07 -6.25
N ARG A 416 13.45 28.27 -5.49
CA ARG A 416 14.07 28.72 -4.22
C ARG A 416 15.12 29.79 -4.45
N THR A 417 15.98 29.64 -5.45
CA THR A 417 16.97 30.66 -5.80
C THR A 417 16.29 31.97 -6.19
N LEU A 418 15.26 31.91 -7.05
CA LEU A 418 14.52 33.10 -7.47
C LEU A 418 13.77 33.75 -6.29
N ARG A 419 13.17 32.97 -5.38
CA ARG A 419 12.55 33.52 -4.16
C ARG A 419 13.56 34.20 -3.24
N ALA A 420 14.78 33.68 -3.14
CA ALA A 420 15.83 34.32 -2.34
C ALA A 420 16.21 35.69 -2.93
N LEU A 421 16.30 35.79 -4.25
CA LEU A 421 16.54 37.07 -4.94
C LEU A 421 15.40 38.08 -4.76
N VAL A 422 14.15 37.61 -4.76
CA VAL A 422 12.97 38.46 -4.46
C VAL A 422 13.08 39.04 -3.05
N ARG A 423 13.41 38.21 -2.05
CA ARG A 423 13.49 38.62 -0.64
C ARG A 423 14.63 39.59 -0.32
N GLN A 424 15.69 39.63 -1.12
CA GLN A 424 16.76 40.62 -0.96
C GLN A 424 16.33 42.05 -1.35
N GLN A 425 15.07 42.25 -1.77
CA GLN A 425 14.52 43.55 -2.16
C GLN A 425 13.48 44.12 -1.20
N GLU A 426 13.08 43.36 -0.17
CA GLU A 426 12.38 43.86 1.01
C GLU A 426 13.40 44.45 1.99
#